data_AF-A0A7M7SNI4-F1
#
_entry.id   AF-A0A7M7SNI4-F1
#
_cell.length_a   1.000
_cell.length_b   1.000
_cell.length_c   1.000
_cell.angle_alpha   90.00
_cell.angle_beta   90.00
_cell.angle_gamma   90.00
#
_symmetry.space_group_name_H-M   'P 1'
#
loop_
_entity.id
_entity.type
_entity.pdbx_description
1 polymer ?
#
loop_
_entity_poly.entity_id
_entity_poly.type
_entity_poly.pdbx_seq_one_letter_code
_entity_poly.pdbx_strand_id
1 'polypeptide(L)'
;MNGFVEGATFESIVQYVLKNMKITQARAGYLVMEVLKAGVALGRIKKTPYGTYVLTNDKSATPNIREPRFSDDSDYDVSSEGTS
;
A
#
# COMPACT_ATOMS: atom_id res chain seq x y z
N MET A 1 21.99 7.05 -9.39
CA MET A 1 21.19 8.29 -9.38
C MET A 1 20.44 8.35 -8.06
N ASN A 2 20.95 9.08 -7.07
CA ASN A 2 20.24 9.29 -5.81
C ASN A 2 19.23 10.42 -6.05
N GLY A 3 18.08 10.07 -6.62
CA GLY A 3 17.00 11.01 -6.82
C GLY A 3 16.49 11.48 -5.46
N PHE A 4 16.82 12.71 -5.09
CA PHE A 4 16.11 13.40 -4.04
C PHE A 4 14.65 13.43 -4.46
N VAL A 5 13.82 12.57 -3.88
CA VAL A 5 12.37 12.66 -4.06
C VAL A 5 11.95 13.88 -3.29
N GLU A 6 11.88 15.01 -3.98
CA GLU A 6 11.39 16.27 -3.44
C GLU A 6 9.92 16.07 -3.07
N GLY A 7 9.66 15.84 -1.79
CA GLY A 7 8.30 15.71 -1.27
C GLY A 7 7.53 17.03 -1.35
N ALA A 8 6.21 16.98 -1.24
CA ALA A 8 5.38 18.17 -1.24
C ALA A 8 5.41 18.88 0.12
N THR A 9 5.47 20.21 0.15
CA THR A 9 5.32 20.99 1.39
C THR A 9 3.85 21.03 1.80
N PHE A 10 3.58 21.29 3.09
CA PHE A 10 2.20 21.53 3.54
C PHE A 10 1.53 22.66 2.75
N GLU A 11 2.26 23.76 2.53
CA GLU A 11 1.76 24.91 1.80
C GLU A 11 1.41 24.57 0.35
N SER A 12 2.25 23.82 -0.36
CA SER A 12 1.95 23.46 -1.76
C SER A 12 0.73 22.56 -1.88
N ILE A 13 0.52 21.66 -0.91
CA ILE A 13 -0.69 20.84 -0.83
C ILE A 13 -1.93 21.70 -0.56
N VAL A 14 -1.85 22.65 0.38
CA VAL A 14 -2.96 23.57 0.67
C VAL A 14 -3.30 24.43 -0.55
N GLN A 15 -2.31 24.97 -1.23
CA GLN A 15 -2.51 25.75 -2.47
C GLN A 15 -3.16 24.89 -3.56
N TYR A 16 -2.74 23.63 -3.71
CA TYR A 16 -3.38 22.70 -4.63
C TYR A 16 -4.86 22.49 -4.28
N VAL A 17 -5.19 22.26 -3.01
CA VAL A 17 -6.58 22.09 -2.57
C VAL A 17 -7.41 23.35 -2.86
N LEU A 18 -6.89 24.54 -2.57
CA LEU A 18 -7.59 25.80 -2.85
C LEU A 18 -7.83 26.03 -4.34
N LYS A 19 -6.88 25.63 -5.20
CA LYS A 19 -7.04 25.72 -6.65
C LYS A 19 -8.17 24.83 -7.18
N ASN A 20 -8.44 23.70 -6.52
CA ASN A 20 -9.38 22.68 -6.99
C ASN A 20 -10.71 22.65 -6.21
N MET A 21 -10.81 23.36 -5.09
CA MET A 21 -11.99 23.34 -4.21
C MET A 21 -12.41 24.75 -3.81
N LYS A 22 -13.72 25.01 -3.81
CA LYS A 22 -14.30 26.29 -3.36
C LYS A 22 -14.42 26.32 -1.82
N ILE A 23 -13.28 26.38 -1.13
CA ILE A 23 -13.22 26.46 0.35
C ILE A 23 -12.25 27.55 0.81
N THR A 24 -12.36 27.95 2.08
CA THR A 24 -11.46 28.96 2.67
C THR A 24 -10.08 28.38 2.95
N GLN A 25 -9.06 29.24 2.98
CA GLN A 25 -7.69 28.85 3.32
C GLN A 25 -7.58 28.17 4.69
N ALA A 26 -8.29 28.69 5.70
CA ALA A 26 -8.33 28.07 7.03
C ALA A 26 -8.91 26.65 6.97
N ARG A 27 -10.01 26.45 6.23
CA ARG A 27 -10.64 25.14 6.09
C ARG A 27 -9.75 24.17 5.30
N ALA A 28 -9.12 24.62 4.23
CA ALA A 28 -8.16 23.82 3.47
C ALA A 28 -6.98 23.39 4.35
N GLY A 29 -6.38 24.32 5.10
CA GLY A 29 -5.29 24.02 6.03
C GLY A 29 -5.66 22.98 7.09
N TYR A 30 -6.83 23.14 7.71
CA TYR A 30 -7.35 22.17 8.67
C TYR A 30 -7.52 20.77 8.06
N LEU A 31 -8.22 20.67 6.91
CA LEU A 31 -8.49 19.39 6.25
C LEU A 31 -7.21 18.70 5.79
N VAL A 32 -6.29 19.44 5.17
CA VAL A 32 -4.99 18.89 4.74
C VAL A 32 -4.22 18.35 5.93
N MET A 33 -4.21 19.06 7.06
CA MET A 33 -3.50 18.58 8.26
C MET A 33 -4.09 17.29 8.81
N GLU A 34 -5.43 17.18 8.88
CA GLU A 34 -6.09 15.96 9.34
C GLU A 34 -5.81 14.76 8.41
N VAL A 35 -5.86 14.96 7.09
CA VAL A 35 -5.53 13.91 6.12
C VAL A 35 -4.06 13.48 6.22
N LEU A 36 -3.13 14.43 6.37
CA LEU A 36 -1.71 14.11 6.51
C LEU A 36 -1.42 13.33 7.81
N LYS A 37 -2.03 13.72 8.93
CA LYS A 37 -1.93 12.96 10.19
C LYS A 37 -2.44 11.53 10.02
N ALA A 38 -3.63 11.36 9.42
CA ALA A 38 -4.21 10.06 9.16
C ALA A 38 -3.34 9.22 8.23
N GLY A 39 -2.85 9.80 7.13
CA GLY A 39 -1.97 9.12 6.18
C GLY A 39 -0.65 8.67 6.81
N VAL A 40 -0.08 9.47 7.71
CA VAL A 40 1.12 9.10 8.49
C VAL A 40 0.82 7.96 9.47
N ALA A 41 -0.29 8.05 10.20
CA ALA A 41 -0.70 6.99 11.13
C ALA A 41 -0.97 5.64 10.42
N LEU A 42 -1.49 5.69 9.19
CA LEU A 42 -1.73 4.52 8.34
C LEU A 42 -0.48 4.03 7.60
N GLY A 43 0.66 4.72 7.72
CA GLY A 43 1.89 4.36 7.01
C GLY A 43 1.85 4.60 5.49
N ARG A 44 0.82 5.29 4.97
CA ARG A 44 0.64 5.65 3.55
C ARG A 44 1.37 6.92 3.14
N ILE A 45 1.69 7.76 4.12
CA ILE A 45 2.42 9.02 3.94
C ILE A 45 3.60 9.02 4.91
N LYS A 46 4.75 9.47 4.43
CA LYS A 46 5.92 9.73 5.28
C LYS A 46 6.22 11.22 5.29
N LYS A 47 6.35 11.79 6.49
CA LYS A 47 6.91 13.13 6.69
C LYS A 47 8.43 13.04 6.68
N THR A 48 9.09 13.86 5.86
CA THR A 48 10.55 13.92 5.76
C THR A 48 11.14 14.84 6.84
N PRO A 49 12.44 14.74 7.15
CA PRO A 49 13.12 15.68 8.04
C PRO A 49 13.07 17.14 7.56
N TYR A 50 12.88 17.35 6.26
CA TYR A 50 12.78 18.67 5.63
C TYR A 50 11.37 19.27 5.70
N GLY A 51 10.43 18.62 6.41
CA GLY A 51 9.05 19.10 6.56
C GLY A 51 8.16 18.87 5.33
N THR A 52 8.62 18.06 4.37
CA THR A 52 7.83 17.66 3.20
C THR A 52 7.15 16.31 3.42
N TYR A 53 6.17 15.99 2.57
CA TYR A 53 5.37 14.77 2.63
C TYR A 53 5.56 13.98 1.34
N VAL A 54 5.81 12.68 1.48
CA VAL A 54 5.93 11.73 0.36
C VAL A 54 4.95 10.58 0.55
N LEU A 55 4.39 10.07 -0.53
CA LEU A 55 3.63 8.83 -0.50
C LEU A 55 4.59 7.67 -0.26
N THR A 56 4.20 6.73 0.59
CA THR A 56 4.88 5.44 0.66
C THR A 56 4.36 4.59 -0.51
N ASN A 57 5.28 3.96 -1.22
CA ASN A 57 4.89 3.08 -2.31
C ASN A 57 4.49 1.74 -1.68
N ASP A 58 3.19 1.47 -1.57
CA ASP A 58 2.66 0.17 -1.16
C ASP A 58 2.90 -0.86 -2.28
N LYS A 59 4.18 -1.19 -2.53
CA LYS A 59 4.54 -2.43 -3.23
C LYS A 59 4.39 -3.57 -2.23
N SER A 60 3.17 -3.90 -1.81
CA SER A 60 2.90 -5.13 -1.07
C SER A 60 1.98 -6.06 -1.86
N ALA A 61 2.63 -7.12 -2.34
CA ALA A 61 2.11 -8.46 -2.58
C ALA A 61 0.87 -8.58 -3.47
N THR A 62 1.08 -8.63 -4.80
CA THR A 62 0.31 -9.63 -5.55
C THR A 62 0.69 -11.00 -4.99
N PRO A 63 -0.22 -11.76 -4.36
CA PRO A 63 0.08 -13.14 -4.01
C PRO A 63 0.34 -13.86 -5.34
N ASN A 64 1.53 -14.44 -5.49
CA ASN A 64 1.83 -15.30 -6.62
C ASN A 64 1.03 -16.58 -6.39
N ILE A 65 -0.23 -16.61 -6.85
CA ILE A 65 -1.12 -17.77 -6.78
C ILE A 65 -0.46 -18.84 -7.65
N ARG A 66 0.27 -19.76 -7.02
CA ARG A 66 0.84 -20.93 -7.69
C ARG A 66 -0.26 -21.97 -7.80
N GLU A 67 -0.49 -22.46 -9.01
CA GLU A 67 -1.50 -23.50 -9.26
C GLU A 67 -1.22 -24.76 -8.41
N PRO A 68 -2.27 -25.40 -7.85
CA PRO A 68 -2.11 -26.64 -7.11
C PRO A 68 -1.66 -27.77 -8.05
N ARG A 69 -0.52 -28.39 -7.74
CA ARG A 69 -0.12 -29.66 -8.34
C ARG A 69 -0.81 -30.79 -7.61
N PHE A 70 -1.74 -31.44 -8.27
CA PHE A 70 -2.28 -32.73 -7.84
C PHE A 70 -1.36 -33.82 -8.39
N SER A 71 -0.51 -34.39 -7.54
CA SER A 71 0.16 -35.66 -7.81
C SER A 71 -0.68 -36.73 -7.12
N ASP A 72 -1.47 -37.45 -7.91
CA ASP A 72 -2.21 -38.64 -7.50
C ASP A 72 -1.34 -39.87 -7.76
N ASP A 73 -0.44 -40.15 -6.82
CA ASP A 73 0.31 -41.42 -6.78
C ASP A 73 -0.27 -42.25 -5.63
N SER A 74 -1.44 -42.85 -5.87
CA SER A 74 -1.98 -43.90 -5.00
C SER A 74 -1.97 -45.24 -5.74
N ASP A 75 -0.81 -45.90 -5.72
CA ASP A 75 -0.67 -47.31 -6.10
C ASP A 75 -1.33 -48.18 -5.02
N TYR A 76 -2.51 -48.72 -5.32
CA TYR A 76 -3.16 -49.74 -4.50
C TYR A 76 -2.60 -51.11 -4.86
N ASP A 77 -1.70 -51.62 -4.00
CA ASP A 77 -1.18 -52.98 -4.04
C ASP A 77 -2.25 -53.94 -3.46
N VAL A 78 -2.93 -54.69 -4.34
CA VAL A 78 -3.99 -55.64 -3.94
C VAL A 78 -3.37 -57.02 -3.72
N SER A 79 -2.90 -57.28 -2.51
CA SER A 79 -2.63 -58.64 -2.04
C SER A 79 -3.95 -59.40 -1.88
N SER A 80 -4.16 -60.44 -2.70
CA SER A 80 -5.26 -61.39 -2.53
C SER A 80 -4.69 -62.73 -2.10
N GLU A 81 -4.78 -63.00 -0.79
CA GLU A 81 -4.57 -64.32 -0.17
C GLU A 81 -5.63 -65.33 -0.66
N GLY A 82 -5.19 -66.59 -0.80
CA GLY A 82 -6.00 -67.70 -1.30
C GLY A 82 -6.95 -68.32 -0.26
N THR A 83 -7.86 -69.16 -0.78
CA THR A 83 -8.60 -70.28 -0.16
C THR A 83 -9.29 -71.01 -1.33
N SER A 84 -9.48 -72.32 -1.44
CA SER A 84 -9.12 -73.54 -0.71
C SER A 84 -9.25 -74.70 -1.71
#